data_AF-A0A0Q5HQF2-F1
#
_entry.id   AF-A0A0Q5HQF2-F1
#
_cell.length_a   1.000
_cell.length_b   1.000
_cell.length_c   1.000
_cell.angle_alpha   90.00
_cell.angle_beta   90.00
_cell.angle_gamma   90.00
#
_symmetry.space_group_name_H-M   'P 1'
#
loop_
_entity.id
_entity.type
_entity.pdbx_description
1 polymer ?
#
loop_
_entity_poly.entity_id
_entity_poly.type
_entity_poly.pdbx_seq_one_letter_code
_entity_poly.pdbx_strand_id
1 'polypeptide(L)'
;MSRPSEETLHPFTSTLYRPPTRDDLIAVIELLGKPTEKEIADLVGVAERTIRRWIAAPTAKTRTQIDYAAWRLLLLEAGLVRIHTRRSRSRNKEKAR
;
A
#
# COMPACT_ATOMS: atom_id res chain seq x y z
N MET A 1 9.78 -7.18 -15.43
CA MET A 1 9.06 -6.37 -14.43
C MET A 1 8.70 -7.29 -13.27
N SER A 2 9.26 -7.07 -12.09
CA SER A 2 8.83 -7.82 -10.90
C SER A 2 7.45 -7.35 -10.46
N ARG A 3 6.65 -8.28 -9.92
CA ARG A 3 5.36 -7.97 -9.28
C ARG A 3 5.46 -8.31 -7.80
N PRO A 4 4.73 -7.58 -6.92
CA PRO A 4 4.63 -7.98 -5.52
C PRO A 4 3.86 -9.31 -5.41
N SER A 5 4.11 -10.02 -4.32
CA SER A 5 3.46 -11.29 -3.98
C SER A 5 1.96 -11.09 -3.75
N GLU A 6 1.13 -12.01 -4.25
CA GLU A 6 -0.35 -11.88 -4.17
C GLU A 6 -0.86 -11.76 -2.73
N GLU A 7 -0.22 -12.46 -1.79
CA GLU A 7 -0.55 -12.45 -0.35
C GLU A 7 -0.53 -11.02 0.24
N THR A 8 0.32 -10.15 -0.29
CA THR A 8 0.49 -8.76 0.18
C THR A 8 -0.61 -7.82 -0.32
N LEU A 9 -1.39 -8.24 -1.32
CA LEU A 9 -2.47 -7.44 -1.94
C LEU A 9 -3.80 -7.55 -1.16
N HIS A 10 -3.93 -8.60 -0.35
CA HIS A 10 -5.12 -8.83 0.45
C HIS A 10 -5.34 -7.73 1.50
N PRO A 11 -6.60 -7.45 1.89
CA PRO A 11 -6.89 -6.57 3.03
C PRO A 11 -6.30 -7.14 4.33
N PHE A 12 -5.93 -6.26 5.27
CA PHE A 12 -5.37 -6.66 6.57
C PHE A 12 -6.23 -7.68 7.35
N THR A 13 -7.55 -7.65 7.18
CA THR A 13 -8.49 -8.58 7.83
C THR A 13 -8.54 -9.97 7.18
N SER A 14 -7.89 -10.15 6.03
CA SER A 14 -7.80 -11.45 5.35
C SER A 14 -6.80 -12.36 6.05
N THR A 15 -7.14 -13.62 6.25
CA THR A 15 -6.20 -14.64 6.77
C THR A 15 -5.06 -14.95 5.81
N LEU A 16 -5.27 -14.66 4.53
CA LEU A 16 -4.27 -14.78 3.46
C LEU A 16 -3.31 -13.59 3.41
N TYR A 17 -3.57 -12.52 4.16
CA TYR A 17 -2.67 -11.37 4.16
C TYR A 17 -1.32 -11.76 4.75
N ARG A 18 -0.25 -11.37 4.06
CA ARG A 18 1.11 -11.39 4.57
C ARG A 18 1.73 -10.00 4.43
N PRO A 19 2.47 -9.52 5.45
CA PRO A 19 3.19 -8.26 5.34
C PRO A 19 4.18 -8.25 4.16
N PRO A 20 4.30 -7.14 3.44
CA PRO A 20 5.21 -7.05 2.29
C PRO A 20 6.68 -7.14 2.71
N THR A 21 7.47 -7.68 1.80
CA THR A 21 8.93 -7.69 1.86
C THR A 21 9.51 -6.45 1.17
N ARG A 22 10.83 -6.32 1.24
CA ARG A 22 11.57 -5.28 0.49
C ARG A 22 11.37 -5.43 -1.02
N ASP A 23 11.34 -6.67 -1.52
CA ASP A 23 11.27 -6.94 -2.94
C ASP A 23 9.86 -6.64 -3.49
N ASP A 24 8.82 -6.90 -2.69
CA ASP A 24 7.45 -6.46 -3.01
C ASP A 24 7.38 -4.93 -3.12
N LEU A 25 8.02 -4.22 -2.18
CA LEU A 25 8.07 -2.76 -2.20
C LEU A 25 8.80 -2.22 -3.44
N ILE A 26 9.95 -2.80 -3.78
CA ILE A 26 10.70 -2.41 -4.98
C ILE A 26 9.89 -2.67 -6.25
N ALA A 27 9.21 -3.82 -6.34
CA ALA A 27 8.36 -4.15 -7.47
C ALA A 27 7.25 -3.10 -7.67
N VAL A 28 6.61 -2.64 -6.58
CA VAL A 28 5.60 -1.57 -6.66
C VAL A 28 6.19 -0.23 -7.06
N ILE A 29 7.35 0.16 -6.52
CA ILE A 29 8.04 1.40 -6.91
C ILE A 29 8.41 1.38 -8.39
N GLU A 30 8.85 0.24 -8.92
CA GLU A 30 9.12 0.09 -10.35
C GLU A 30 7.86 0.25 -11.20
N LEU A 31 6.73 -0.32 -10.77
CA LEU A 31 5.44 -0.18 -11.45
C LEU A 31 4.93 1.27 -11.46
N LEU A 32 5.27 2.06 -10.44
CA LEU A 32 4.97 3.50 -10.37
C LEU A 32 5.88 4.36 -11.26
N GLY A 33 6.81 3.77 -12.01
CA GLY A 33 7.73 4.52 -12.88
C GLY A 33 8.98 5.02 -12.16
N LYS A 34 9.39 4.38 -11.05
CA LYS A 34 10.57 4.72 -10.25
C LYS A 34 10.55 6.14 -9.68
N PRO A 35 9.51 6.53 -8.92
CA PRO A 35 9.49 7.79 -8.19
C PRO A 35 10.68 7.88 -7.21
N THR A 36 11.07 9.11 -6.91
CA THR A 36 12.08 9.43 -5.90
C THR A 36 11.59 9.08 -4.48
N GLU A 37 12.52 8.95 -3.53
CA GLU A 37 12.19 8.72 -2.12
C GLU A 37 11.27 9.80 -1.54
N LYS A 38 11.44 11.05 -1.98
CA LYS A 38 10.61 12.17 -1.58
C LYS A 38 9.18 12.05 -2.10
N GLU A 39 9.00 11.73 -3.37
CA GLU A 39 7.66 11.55 -3.95
C GLU A 39 6.90 10.41 -3.27
N ILE A 40 7.59 9.31 -2.94
CA ILE A 40 7.02 8.20 -2.18
C ILE A 40 6.66 8.66 -0.76
N ALA A 41 7.56 9.39 -0.10
CA ALA A 41 7.36 9.91 1.25
C ALA A 41 6.15 10.86 1.33
N ASP A 42 6.02 11.76 0.37
CA ASP A 42 4.91 12.71 0.23
C ASP A 42 3.60 11.95 -0.05
N LEU A 43 3.63 10.95 -0.95
CA LEU A 43 2.45 10.13 -1.30
C LEU A 43 1.88 9.39 -0.08
N VAL A 44 2.73 8.83 0.78
CA VAL A 44 2.30 8.01 1.93
C VAL A 44 2.30 8.77 3.26
N GLY A 45 2.68 10.05 3.26
CA GLY A 45 2.64 10.93 4.43
C GLY A 45 3.68 10.62 5.50
N VAL A 46 4.90 10.24 5.11
CA VAL A 46 6.01 9.93 6.05
C VAL A 46 7.26 10.75 5.70
N ALA A 47 8.30 10.67 6.54
CA ALA A 47 9.59 11.27 6.23
C ALA A 47 10.41 10.40 5.25
N GLU A 48 11.22 10.99 4.38
CA GLU A 48 12.10 10.26 3.45
C GLU A 48 13.02 9.25 4.15
N ARG A 49 13.48 9.57 5.36
CA ARG A 49 14.27 8.64 6.18
C ARG A 49 13.54 7.32 6.42
N THR A 50 12.22 7.35 6.55
CA THR A 50 11.39 6.15 6.72
C THR A 50 11.41 5.31 5.44
N ILE A 51 11.31 5.93 4.26
CA ILE A 51 11.42 5.25 2.96
C ILE A 51 12.76 4.54 2.84
N ARG A 52 13.87 5.23 3.16
CA ARG A 52 15.22 4.64 3.15
C ARG A 52 15.34 3.39 4.03
N ARG A 53 14.68 3.38 5.19
CA ARG A 53 14.69 2.22 6.09
C ARG A 53 13.85 1.05 5.55
N TRP A 54 12.79 1.32 4.81
CA TRP A 54 11.97 0.29 4.16
C TRP A 54 12.70 -0.39 3.00
N ILE A 55 13.43 0.38 2.19
CA ILE A 55 14.19 -0.14 1.04
C ILE A 55 15.61 -0.58 1.39
N ALA A 56 16.04 -0.39 2.65
CA ALA A 56 17.36 -0.81 3.12
C ALA A 56 17.57 -2.31 2.92
N ALA A 57 18.81 -2.70 2.66
CA ALA A 57 19.19 -4.11 2.48
C ALA A 57 18.74 -4.98 3.68
N PRO A 58 18.44 -6.27 3.47
CA PRO A 58 18.00 -7.16 4.55
C PRO A 58 18.93 -7.23 5.76
N THR A 59 20.22 -7.03 5.55
CA THR A 59 21.28 -7.06 6.57
C THR A 59 21.49 -5.72 7.29
N ALA A 60 20.86 -4.64 6.84
CA ALA A 60 21.04 -3.32 7.42
C ALA A 60 20.37 -3.23 8.80
N LYS A 61 21.11 -2.82 9.83
CA LYS A 61 20.61 -2.64 11.21
C LYS A 61 19.45 -1.65 11.31
N THR A 62 19.35 -0.71 10.39
CA THR A 62 18.33 0.34 10.36
C THR A 62 17.06 -0.07 9.62
N ARG A 63 17.07 -1.25 8.97
CA ARG A 63 15.94 -1.75 8.18
C ARG A 63 14.69 -1.83 9.05
N THR A 64 13.57 -1.38 8.49
CA THR A 64 12.26 -1.56 9.09
C THR A 64 11.26 -2.06 8.07
N GLN A 65 10.23 -2.74 8.55
CA GLN A 65 9.09 -3.10 7.72
C GLN A 65 8.24 -1.85 7.42
N ILE A 66 7.60 -1.83 6.26
CA ILE A 66 6.59 -0.84 5.91
C ILE A 66 5.28 -1.12 6.65
N ASP A 67 4.62 -0.06 7.13
CA ASP A 67 3.33 -0.18 7.79
C ASP A 67 2.23 -0.49 6.76
N TYR A 68 1.21 -1.25 7.17
CA TYR A 68 0.11 -1.64 6.28
C TYR A 68 -0.58 -0.45 5.62
N ALA A 69 -0.78 0.66 6.35
CA ALA A 69 -1.43 1.85 5.80
C ALA A 69 -0.64 2.46 4.64
N ALA A 70 0.68 2.66 4.81
CA ALA A 70 1.55 3.17 3.77
C ALA A 70 1.63 2.20 2.58
N TRP A 71 1.76 0.90 2.86
CA TRP A 71 1.71 -0.13 1.82
C TRP A 71 0.42 -0.07 1.00
N ARG A 72 -0.72 0.10 1.69
CA ARG A 72 -2.03 0.15 1.03
C ARG A 72 -2.16 1.36 0.12
N LEU A 73 -1.63 2.52 0.51
CA LEU A 73 -1.59 3.71 -0.34
C LEU A 73 -0.77 3.47 -1.61
N LEU A 74 0.40 2.84 -1.49
CA LEU A 74 1.23 2.49 -2.66
C LEU A 74 0.52 1.53 -3.61
N LEU A 75 -0.17 0.52 -3.08
CA LEU A 75 -0.94 -0.42 -3.92
C LEU A 75 -2.11 0.25 -4.64
N LEU A 76 -2.76 1.23 -3.99
CA LEU A 76 -3.84 2.00 -4.59
C LEU A 76 -3.31 2.89 -5.71
N GLU A 77 -2.21 3.60 -5.48
CA GLU A 77 -1.56 4.45 -6.47
C GLU A 77 -1.07 3.62 -7.68
N ALA A 78 -0.51 2.44 -7.43
CA ALA A 78 -0.08 1.53 -8.48
C ALA A 78 -1.23 0.81 -9.21
N GLY A 79 -2.49 1.06 -8.82
CA GLY A 79 -3.67 0.44 -9.42
C GLY A 79 -3.80 -1.07 -9.17
N LEU A 80 -3.05 -1.63 -8.23
CA LEU A 80 -3.03 -3.06 -7.92
C LEU A 80 -4.23 -3.49 -7.09
N VAL A 81 -4.86 -2.55 -6.38
CA VAL A 81 -6.02 -2.81 -5.52
C VAL A 81 -7.02 -1.66 -5.61
N ARG A 82 -8.28 -1.89 -5.21
CA ARG A 82 -9.36 -0.89 -5.27
C ARG A 82 -10.07 -0.72 -3.92
N ILE A 83 -10.53 0.49 -3.64
CA ILE A 83 -11.42 0.76 -2.50
C ILE A 83 -12.84 0.36 -2.88
N HIS A 84 -13.41 -0.58 -2.14
CA HIS A 84 -14.80 -0.98 -2.30
C HIS A 84 -15.65 -0.10 -1.38
N THR A 85 -16.15 1.02 -1.89
CA THR A 85 -17.14 1.80 -1.15
C THR A 85 -18.42 0.99 -1.06
N ARG A 86 -18.83 0.58 0.15
CA ARG A 86 -20.21 0.16 0.39
C ARG A 86 -21.10 1.37 0.12
N ARG A 87 -21.82 1.37 -1.01
CA ARG A 87 -22.92 2.32 -1.21
C ARG A 87 -23.90 2.12 -0.06
N SER A 88 -23.98 3.08 0.84
CA SER A 88 -25.08 3.20 1.79
C SER A 88 -26.36 3.30 0.95
N ARG A 89 -27.25 2.31 1.06
CA ARG A 89 -28.59 2.42 0.52
C ARG A 89 -29.28 3.57 1.26
N SER A 90 -29.45 4.72 0.60
CA SER A 90 -30.37 5.76 1.04
C SER A 90 -31.73 5.12 1.23
N ARG A 91 -32.20 5.01 2.48
CA ARG A 91 -33.60 4.68 2.78
C ARG A 91 -34.44 5.89 2.38
N ASN A 92 -34.89 5.91 1.13
CA ASN A 92 -36.04 6.72 0.75
C ASN A 92 -37.28 5.98 1.29
N LYS A 93 -37.80 6.42 2.44
CA LYS A 93 -39.20 6.26 2.79
C LYS A 93 -39.78 7.64 3.00
N GLU A 94 -39.95 8.36 1.90
CA GLU A 94 -40.86 9.49 1.84
C GLU A 94 -42.18 9.00 1.25
N LYS A 95 -43.27 9.26 1.98
CA LYS A 95 -44.66 9.35 1.53
C LYS A 95 -45.37 8.07 1.04
N ALA A 96 -46.06 7.42 1.98
CA ALA A 96 -47.45 7.01 1.79
C ALA A 96 -48.23 7.71 2.92
N ARG A 97 -48.81 8.87 2.61
CA ARG A 97 -50.26 9.10 2.46
C ARG A 97 -50.99 9.03 3.79
#